data_AF-A0A3C0NP69-F1
#
_entry.id   AF-A0A3C0NP69-F1
#
_cell.length_a   1.000
_cell.length_b   1.000
_cell.length_c   1.000
_cell.angle_alpha   90.00
_cell.angle_beta   90.00
_cell.angle_gamma   90.00
#
_symmetry.space_group_name_H-M   'P 1'
#
loop_
_entity.id
_entity.type
_entity.pdbx_description
1 polymer ?
#
loop_
_entity_poly.entity_id
_entity_poly.type
_entity_poly.pdbx_seq_one_letter_code
_entity_poly.pdbx_strand_id
1 'polypeptide(L)'
;MMPEIPPQLQGSPEQQLAAMRDYLVRLAQSLEPVGRSAAAAAKTGAAAGAQEKAAEQIRSTANSLKALIIKTADEITAYTDSRVESFGSLYVAKSDYGNYYNQIETQVAQTARGTVESYHYAEAFGEMQTYLADLGGQIRRGVIEDPETHEVHLGIAISEQLSFTGQTQTEGGLTYYELAPGQTLGLYTSTGWQFWINGVRRGWFSSEDSMLHLSNIVVENRLQFGSAWDVTNTNGFGLRYIGG
;
A
#
# COMPACT_ATOMS: atom_id res chain seq x y z
N MET A 1 43.22 65.66 8.55
CA MET A 1 42.82 64.89 7.35
C MET A 1 41.64 64.01 7.75
N MET A 2 40.56 64.04 6.97
CA MET A 2 39.29 63.34 7.26
C MET A 2 39.50 61.82 7.35
N PRO A 3 38.83 61.11 8.29
CA PRO A 3 38.75 59.65 8.23
C PRO A 3 37.78 59.25 7.10
N GLU A 4 38.32 58.70 6.02
CA GLU A 4 37.50 58.16 4.93
C GLU A 4 36.70 56.94 5.40
N ILE A 5 35.43 56.96 5.05
CA ILE A 5 34.40 55.97 5.38
C ILE A 5 34.73 54.67 4.62
N PRO A 6 34.57 53.48 5.22
CA PRO A 6 34.81 52.21 4.53
C PRO A 6 33.95 52.12 3.25
N PRO A 7 34.50 51.60 2.14
CA PRO A 7 33.76 51.51 0.89
C PRO A 7 32.52 50.62 1.09
N GLN A 8 31.35 51.13 0.70
CA GLN A 8 30.12 50.35 0.73
C GLN A 8 30.24 49.20 -0.28
N LEU A 9 30.16 47.97 0.23
CA LEU A 9 30.27 46.74 -0.54
C LEU A 9 29.00 46.53 -1.37
N GLN A 10 28.94 47.10 -2.57
CA GLN A 10 27.91 46.83 -3.56
C GLN A 10 28.56 46.42 -4.88
N GLY A 11 28.24 45.21 -5.38
CA GLY A 11 28.83 44.62 -6.59
C GLY A 11 29.01 43.09 -6.50
N SER A 12 29.59 42.47 -7.53
CA SER A 12 29.85 41.02 -7.55
C SER A 12 30.96 40.62 -6.55
N PRO A 13 31.01 39.37 -6.06
CA PRO A 13 31.93 38.94 -5.00
C PRO A 13 33.41 39.20 -5.31
N GLU A 14 33.82 39.10 -6.57
CA GLU A 14 35.19 39.34 -7.02
C GLU A 14 35.58 40.83 -6.94
N GLN A 15 34.64 41.74 -7.20
CA GLN A 15 34.86 43.19 -7.10
C GLN A 15 34.92 43.65 -5.64
N GLN A 16 34.14 43.01 -4.77
CA GLN A 16 34.18 43.26 -3.33
C GLN A 16 35.53 42.84 -2.73
N LEU A 17 36.07 41.69 -3.16
CA LEU A 17 37.38 41.21 -2.71
C LEU A 17 38.54 42.13 -3.15
N ALA A 18 38.47 42.68 -4.35
CA ALA A 18 39.44 43.64 -4.87
C ALA A 18 39.40 44.97 -4.10
N ALA A 19 38.20 45.50 -3.84
CA ALA A 19 38.02 46.73 -3.06
C ALA A 19 38.51 46.57 -1.60
N MET A 20 38.28 45.40 -0.99
CA MET A 20 38.81 45.08 0.34
C MET A 20 40.33 44.97 0.35
N ARG A 21 40.94 44.34 -0.66
CA ARG A 21 42.40 44.27 -0.79
C ARG A 21 43.03 45.65 -0.92
N ASP A 22 42.48 46.51 -1.77
CA ASP A 22 43.01 47.86 -1.98
C ASP A 22 42.86 48.74 -0.73
N TYR A 23 41.75 48.58 0.00
CA TYR A 23 41.55 49.23 1.29
C TYR A 23 42.57 48.76 2.34
N LEU A 24 42.83 47.45 2.44
CA LEU A 24 43.83 46.91 3.37
C LEU A 24 45.26 47.35 3.02
N VAL A 25 45.61 47.46 1.73
CA VAL A 25 46.93 47.94 1.29
C VAL A 25 47.10 49.43 1.63
N ARG A 26 46.08 50.28 1.41
CA ARG A 26 46.14 51.70 1.81
C ARG A 26 46.18 51.88 3.33
N LEU A 27 45.47 51.04 4.08
CA LEU A 27 45.52 51.04 5.54
C LEU A 27 46.93 50.67 6.03
N ALA A 28 47.54 49.63 5.46
CA ALA A 28 48.91 49.24 5.78
C ALA A 28 49.92 50.36 5.48
N GLN A 29 49.78 51.04 4.34
CA GLN A 29 50.62 52.20 3.98
C GLN A 29 50.42 53.40 4.91
N SER A 30 49.19 53.61 5.42
CA SER A 30 48.89 54.67 6.40
C SER A 30 49.44 54.38 7.80
N LEU A 31 49.72 53.11 8.12
CA LEU A 31 50.22 52.66 9.42
C LEU A 31 51.77 52.66 9.50
N GLU A 32 52.48 52.57 8.37
CA GLU A 32 53.95 52.69 8.33
C GLU A 32 54.53 53.96 8.97
N PRO A 33 53.97 55.19 8.77
CA PRO A 33 54.49 56.38 9.44
C PRO A 33 54.22 56.39 10.95
N VAL A 34 53.17 55.72 11.43
CA VAL A 34 52.81 55.63 12.86
C VAL A 34 53.74 54.66 13.61
N GLY A 35 54.13 53.56 12.97
CA GLY A 35 55.13 52.62 13.52
C GLY A 35 56.53 53.25 13.62
N ARG A 36 56.93 54.08 12.64
CA ARG A 36 58.20 54.84 12.69
C ARG A 36 58.20 55.93 13.75
N SER A 37 57.08 56.63 13.98
CA SER A 37 57.00 57.64 15.05
C SER A 37 56.96 57.02 16.45
N ALA A 38 56.34 55.84 16.62
CA ALA A 38 56.36 55.12 17.90
C ALA A 38 57.76 54.60 18.26
N ALA A 39 58.53 54.14 17.26
CA ALA A 39 59.92 53.72 17.46
C ALA A 39 60.89 54.90 17.73
N ALA A 40 60.56 56.11 17.25
CA ALA A 40 61.33 57.32 17.54
C ALA A 40 61.01 57.92 18.92
N ALA A 41 59.74 57.91 19.35
CA ALA A 41 59.33 58.42 20.66
C ALA A 41 59.82 57.55 21.84
N ALA A 42 60.07 56.25 21.62
CA ALA A 42 60.65 55.37 22.64
C ALA A 42 62.14 55.65 22.94
N LYS A 43 62.84 56.49 22.15
CA LYS A 43 64.27 56.79 22.33
C LYS A 43 64.57 58.13 23.03
N THR A 44 63.57 58.95 23.32
CA THR A 44 63.76 60.23 24.03
C THR A 44 62.72 60.37 25.14
N GLY A 45 63.13 60.04 26.37
CA GLY A 45 62.29 59.99 27.56
C GLY A 45 61.72 61.34 27.99
N ALA A 46 60.60 61.75 27.39
CA ALA A 46 59.77 62.84 27.89
C ALA A 46 58.28 62.52 27.72
N ALA A 47 57.51 62.87 28.76
CA ALA A 47 56.05 63.00 28.81
C ALA A 47 55.23 61.75 29.23
N ALA A 48 55.13 61.56 30.55
CA ALA A 48 54.14 60.69 31.21
C ALA A 48 52.67 61.07 30.90
N GLY A 49 52.37 62.24 30.32
CA GLY A 49 51.02 62.62 29.87
C GLY A 49 50.68 62.22 28.42
N ALA A 50 51.66 61.87 27.59
CA ALA A 50 51.44 61.44 26.20
C ALA A 50 51.22 59.93 26.09
N GLN A 51 51.71 59.14 27.06
CA GLN A 51 51.49 57.70 27.15
C GLN A 51 50.03 57.34 27.44
N GLU A 52 49.30 58.15 28.20
CA GLU A 52 47.92 57.85 28.58
C GLU A 52 46.94 58.06 27.41
N LYS A 53 47.11 59.15 26.63
CA LYS A 53 46.35 59.35 25.38
C LYS A 53 46.70 58.33 24.29
N ALA A 54 47.98 57.95 24.17
CA ALA A 54 48.39 56.89 23.25
C ALA A 54 47.84 55.52 23.66
N ALA A 55 47.81 55.21 24.96
CA ALA A 55 47.21 53.98 25.48
C ALA A 55 45.68 53.94 25.27
N GLU A 56 44.98 55.06 25.43
CA GLU A 56 43.55 55.20 25.17
C GLU A 56 43.24 55.01 23.67
N GLN A 57 44.05 55.61 22.78
CA GLN A 57 43.94 55.41 21.33
C GLN A 57 44.24 53.97 20.91
N ILE A 58 45.23 53.31 21.51
CA ILE A 58 45.56 51.90 21.26
C ILE A 58 44.41 51.00 21.74
N ARG A 59 43.80 51.27 22.92
CA ARG A 59 42.62 50.54 23.40
C ARG A 59 41.39 50.75 22.52
N SER A 60 41.12 51.98 22.10
CA SER A 60 40.02 52.28 21.18
C SER A 60 40.21 51.61 19.82
N THR A 61 41.44 51.57 19.32
CA THR A 61 41.80 50.89 18.06
C THR A 61 41.69 49.37 18.22
N ALA A 62 42.15 48.80 19.34
CA ALA A 62 42.03 47.38 19.65
C ALA A 62 40.56 46.94 19.80
N ASN A 63 39.72 47.76 20.42
CA ASN A 63 38.28 47.51 20.53
C ASN A 63 37.58 47.58 19.16
N SER A 64 37.99 48.53 18.31
CA SER A 64 37.48 48.63 16.94
C SER A 64 37.91 47.43 16.09
N LEU A 65 39.15 46.97 16.22
CA LEU A 65 39.65 45.74 15.61
C LEU A 65 38.88 44.52 16.10
N LYS A 66 38.62 44.41 17.41
CA LYS A 66 37.82 43.33 17.99
C LYS A 66 36.40 43.33 17.44
N ALA A 67 35.77 44.50 17.31
CA ALA A 67 34.44 44.62 16.73
C ALA A 67 34.41 44.24 15.24
N LEU A 68 35.43 44.62 14.48
CA LEU A 68 35.60 44.20 13.09
C LEU A 68 35.81 42.69 12.97
N ILE A 69 36.63 42.09 13.84
CA ILE A 69 36.85 40.63 13.85
C ILE A 69 35.55 39.89 14.19
N ILE A 70 34.78 40.35 15.18
CA ILE A 70 33.48 39.77 15.53
C ILE A 70 32.51 39.88 14.36
N LYS A 71 32.39 41.06 13.74
CA LYS A 71 31.51 41.26 12.59
C LYS A 71 31.90 40.38 11.41
N THR A 72 33.19 40.24 11.12
CA THR A 72 33.67 39.34 10.05
C THR A 72 33.41 37.88 10.41
N ALA A 73 33.51 37.50 11.69
CA ALA A 73 33.16 36.14 12.13
C ALA A 73 31.65 35.86 11.98
N ASP A 74 30.80 36.84 12.31
CA ASP A 74 29.34 36.75 12.14
C ASP A 74 28.94 36.68 10.66
N GLU A 75 29.65 37.40 9.78
CA GLU A 75 29.45 37.31 8.33
C GLU A 75 29.92 35.94 7.79
N ILE A 76 31.00 35.37 8.31
CA ILE A 76 31.49 34.04 7.93
C ILE A 76 30.52 32.94 8.40
N THR A 77 29.96 33.02 9.60
CA THR A 77 28.96 32.05 10.07
C THR A 77 27.68 32.15 9.26
N ALA A 78 27.16 33.35 9.01
CA ALA A 78 25.98 33.54 8.16
C ALA A 78 26.20 33.02 6.72
N TYR A 79 27.39 33.24 6.15
CA TYR A 79 27.76 32.70 4.85
C TYR A 79 27.87 31.17 4.88
N THR A 80 28.41 30.59 5.95
CA THR A 80 28.53 29.15 6.14
C THR A 80 27.16 28.49 6.28
N ASP A 81 26.24 29.10 7.05
CA ASP A 81 24.88 28.61 7.23
C ASP A 81 24.11 28.62 5.90
N SER A 82 24.22 29.69 5.12
CA SER A 82 23.61 29.76 3.78
C SER A 82 24.16 28.71 2.82
N ARG A 83 25.45 28.39 2.94
CA ARG A 83 26.12 27.34 2.15
C ARG A 83 25.67 25.95 2.60
N VAL A 84 25.55 25.69 3.90
CA VAL A 84 25.05 24.42 4.44
C VAL A 84 23.60 24.18 4.01
N GLU A 85 22.75 25.21 4.05
CA GLU A 85 21.36 25.12 3.59
C GLU A 85 21.29 24.84 2.08
N SER A 86 22.10 25.53 1.28
CA SER A 86 22.22 25.29 -0.16
C SER A 86 22.77 23.89 -0.49
N PHE A 87 23.72 23.37 0.28
CA PHE A 87 24.23 22.01 0.09
C PHE A 87 23.21 20.96 0.55
N GLY A 88 22.43 21.23 1.60
CA GLY A 88 21.32 20.38 2.04
C GLY A 88 20.23 20.28 0.97
N SER A 89 19.84 21.40 0.36
CA SER A 89 18.84 21.42 -0.72
C SER A 89 19.34 20.72 -1.98
N LEU A 90 20.61 20.91 -2.36
CA LEU A 90 21.25 20.20 -3.47
C LEU A 90 21.42 18.70 -3.19
N TYR A 91 21.70 18.30 -1.96
CA TYR A 91 21.81 16.89 -1.58
C TYR A 91 20.45 16.20 -1.65
N VAL A 92 19.37 16.83 -1.22
CA VAL A 92 18.00 16.28 -1.37
C VAL A 92 17.59 16.18 -2.85
N ALA A 93 17.96 17.16 -3.67
CA ALA A 93 17.64 17.16 -5.11
C ALA A 93 18.53 16.23 -5.96
N LYS A 94 19.77 15.94 -5.52
CA LYS A 94 20.73 15.10 -6.24
C LYS A 94 20.85 13.68 -5.67
N SER A 95 20.35 13.43 -4.47
CA SER A 95 20.32 12.10 -3.85
C SER A 95 19.21 11.25 -4.44
N ASP A 96 19.50 9.97 -4.66
CA ASP A 96 18.55 8.95 -5.12
C ASP A 96 17.27 8.88 -4.28
N TYR A 97 17.24 9.47 -3.07
CA TYR A 97 16.05 9.63 -2.24
C TYR A 97 14.88 10.34 -2.94
N GLY A 98 15.13 11.37 -3.75
CA GLY A 98 14.06 12.04 -4.51
C GLY A 98 13.47 11.15 -5.60
N ASN A 99 14.32 10.34 -6.25
CA ASN A 99 13.90 9.33 -7.22
C ASN A 99 13.15 8.18 -6.54
N TYR A 100 13.59 7.75 -5.36
CA TYR A 100 12.91 6.72 -4.56
C TYR A 100 11.52 7.16 -4.10
N TYR A 101 11.34 8.41 -3.65
CA TYR A 101 10.02 8.93 -3.27
C TYR A 101 9.06 8.95 -4.46
N ASN A 102 9.49 9.47 -5.61
CA ASN A 102 8.68 9.48 -6.83
C ASN A 102 8.39 8.06 -7.34
N GLN A 103 9.35 7.13 -7.21
CA GLN A 103 9.16 5.74 -7.61
C GLN A 103 8.20 5.00 -6.67
N ILE A 104 8.26 5.25 -5.36
CA ILE A 104 7.31 4.71 -4.38
C ILE A 104 5.92 5.30 -4.61
N GLU A 105 5.78 6.61 -4.81
CA GLU A 105 4.48 7.22 -5.10
C GLU A 105 3.88 6.69 -6.40
N THR A 106 4.70 6.53 -7.44
CA THR A 106 4.28 5.92 -8.71
C THR A 106 3.88 4.46 -8.53
N GLN A 107 4.65 3.66 -7.79
CA GLN A 107 4.33 2.27 -7.49
C GLN A 107 3.07 2.13 -6.63
N VAL A 108 2.88 2.99 -5.63
CA VAL A 108 1.69 3.01 -4.77
C VAL A 108 0.47 3.43 -5.58
N ALA A 109 0.58 4.44 -6.45
CA ALA A 109 -0.51 4.87 -7.34
C ALA A 109 -0.86 3.80 -8.38
N GLN A 110 0.13 3.11 -8.95
CA GLN A 110 -0.10 1.98 -9.87
C GLN A 110 -0.69 0.77 -9.16
N THR A 111 -0.24 0.47 -7.94
CA THR A 111 -0.80 -0.62 -7.12
C THR A 111 -2.22 -0.30 -6.68
N ALA A 112 -2.52 0.95 -6.29
CA ALA A 112 -3.86 1.40 -5.95
C ALA A 112 -4.80 1.36 -7.16
N ARG A 113 -4.35 1.82 -8.33
CA ARG A 113 -5.13 1.70 -9.58
C ARG A 113 -5.34 0.24 -9.99
N GLY A 114 -4.30 -0.59 -9.96
CA GLY A 114 -4.42 -2.03 -10.23
C GLY A 114 -5.35 -2.74 -9.24
N THR A 115 -5.37 -2.30 -7.98
CA THR A 115 -6.28 -2.81 -6.95
C THR A 115 -7.73 -2.39 -7.24
N VAL A 116 -7.98 -1.12 -7.57
CA VAL A 116 -9.31 -0.60 -7.95
C VAL A 116 -9.82 -1.24 -9.26
N GLU A 117 -8.96 -1.38 -10.27
CA GLU A 117 -9.28 -2.09 -11.51
C GLU A 117 -9.57 -3.57 -11.25
N SER A 118 -8.84 -4.23 -10.33
CA SER A 118 -9.14 -5.61 -9.94
C SER A 118 -10.48 -5.74 -9.22
N TYR A 119 -10.88 -4.74 -8.40
CA TYR A 119 -12.21 -4.68 -7.78
C TYR A 119 -13.32 -4.48 -8.82
N HIS A 120 -13.14 -3.57 -9.78
CA HIS A 120 -14.13 -3.39 -10.85
C HIS A 120 -14.24 -4.60 -11.79
N TYR A 121 -13.13 -5.31 -12.03
CA TYR A 121 -13.15 -6.56 -12.79
C TYR A 121 -13.88 -7.68 -12.01
N ALA A 122 -13.73 -7.73 -10.69
CA ALA A 122 -14.49 -8.64 -9.82
C ALA A 122 -15.98 -8.31 -9.77
N GLU A 123 -16.36 -7.02 -9.77
CA GLU A 123 -17.76 -6.57 -9.85
C GLU A 123 -18.40 -6.92 -11.20
N ALA A 124 -17.68 -6.72 -12.31
CA ALA A 124 -18.15 -7.12 -13.64
C ALA A 124 -18.38 -8.64 -13.78
N PHE A 125 -17.56 -9.46 -13.09
CA PHE A 125 -17.81 -10.91 -12.97
C PHE A 125 -18.98 -11.25 -12.04
N GLY A 126 -19.25 -10.41 -11.04
CA GLY A 126 -20.42 -10.53 -10.17
C GLY A 126 -21.71 -10.34 -10.96
N GLU A 127 -21.82 -9.27 -11.74
CA GLU A 127 -22.98 -8.97 -12.58
C GLU A 127 -23.18 -10.01 -13.69
N MET A 128 -22.10 -10.54 -14.28
CA MET A 128 -22.19 -11.62 -15.26
C MET A 128 -22.66 -12.95 -14.63
N GLN A 129 -22.30 -13.23 -13.37
CA GLN A 129 -22.83 -14.36 -12.61
C GLN A 129 -24.30 -14.15 -12.21
N THR A 130 -24.73 -12.91 -11.95
CA THR A 130 -26.14 -12.58 -11.71
C THR A 130 -26.98 -12.76 -12.99
N TYR A 131 -26.44 -12.37 -14.15
CA TYR A 131 -27.11 -12.56 -15.44
C TYR A 131 -27.19 -14.03 -15.88
N LEU A 132 -26.18 -14.85 -15.56
CA LEU A 132 -26.24 -16.31 -15.74
C LEU A 132 -27.20 -17.00 -14.77
N ALA A 133 -27.45 -16.42 -13.59
CA ALA A 133 -28.45 -16.92 -12.63
C ALA A 133 -29.90 -16.61 -13.07
N ASP A 134 -30.11 -15.58 -13.88
CA ASP A 134 -31.42 -15.21 -14.45
C ASP A 134 -31.87 -16.21 -15.54
N LEU A 135 -30.93 -16.96 -16.12
CA LEU A 135 -31.16 -18.09 -17.00
C LEU A 135 -31.03 -19.42 -16.25
N GLY A 136 -32.06 -19.77 -15.47
CA GLY A 136 -32.46 -21.15 -15.16
C GLY A 136 -31.40 -22.11 -14.59
N GLY A 137 -31.39 -22.24 -13.26
CA GLY A 137 -30.71 -23.34 -12.56
C GLY A 137 -29.25 -23.08 -12.22
N GLN A 138 -28.90 -23.30 -10.96
CA GLN A 138 -27.56 -23.17 -10.42
C GLN A 138 -26.89 -24.54 -10.28
N ILE A 139 -25.65 -24.64 -10.76
CA ILE A 139 -24.79 -25.83 -10.64
C ILE A 139 -23.52 -25.43 -9.90
N ARG A 140 -23.29 -25.99 -8.71
CA ARG A 140 -22.10 -25.68 -7.87
C ARG A 140 -21.63 -26.92 -7.13
N ARG A 141 -20.35 -26.93 -6.72
CA ARG A 141 -19.85 -27.95 -5.79
C ARG A 141 -20.47 -27.72 -4.42
N GLY A 142 -21.15 -28.73 -3.90
CA GLY A 142 -21.87 -28.66 -2.64
C GLY A 142 -21.39 -29.74 -1.68
N VAL A 143 -21.38 -29.41 -0.39
CA VAL A 143 -21.40 -30.39 0.69
C VAL A 143 -22.71 -30.25 1.46
N ILE A 144 -23.35 -31.38 1.74
CA ILE A 144 -24.57 -31.48 2.53
C ILE A 144 -24.40 -32.55 3.60
N GLU A 145 -24.94 -32.30 4.78
CA GLU A 145 -25.06 -33.28 5.85
C GLU A 145 -26.51 -33.75 5.93
N ASP A 146 -26.72 -35.07 5.93
CA ASP A 146 -28.03 -35.66 6.18
C ASP A 146 -28.46 -35.36 7.63
N PRO A 147 -29.57 -34.64 7.86
CA PRO A 147 -29.99 -34.26 9.20
C PRO A 147 -30.43 -35.48 10.06
N GLU A 148 -30.76 -36.61 9.44
CA GLU A 148 -31.19 -37.81 10.16
C GLU A 148 -30.02 -38.75 10.47
N THR A 149 -29.08 -38.92 9.52
CA THR A 149 -27.96 -39.88 9.66
C THR A 149 -26.63 -39.23 10.01
N HIS A 150 -26.53 -37.90 9.94
CA HIS A 150 -25.28 -37.13 10.05
C HIS A 150 -24.22 -37.53 9.01
N GLU A 151 -24.65 -38.14 7.91
CA GLU A 151 -23.77 -38.54 6.82
C GLU A 151 -23.46 -37.34 5.93
N VAL A 152 -22.18 -37.11 5.66
CA VAL A 152 -21.74 -36.00 4.82
C VAL A 152 -21.57 -36.46 3.38
N HIS A 153 -22.19 -35.73 2.45
CA HIS A 153 -22.11 -36.00 1.02
C HIS A 153 -21.51 -34.83 0.26
N LEU A 154 -20.50 -35.12 -0.55
CA LEU A 154 -19.82 -34.15 -1.40
C LEU A 154 -20.12 -34.43 -2.87
N GLY A 155 -20.40 -33.38 -3.62
CA GLY A 155 -20.75 -33.54 -5.03
C GLY A 155 -21.03 -32.25 -5.77
N ILE A 156 -21.66 -32.40 -6.93
CA ILE A 156 -22.21 -31.31 -7.72
C ILE A 156 -23.68 -31.16 -7.38
N ALA A 157 -24.02 -30.05 -6.73
CA ALA A 157 -25.38 -29.67 -6.39
C ALA A 157 -26.03 -28.91 -7.55
N ILE A 158 -27.30 -29.24 -7.82
CA ILE A 158 -28.11 -28.68 -8.89
C ILE A 158 -29.49 -28.31 -8.33
N SER A 159 -29.90 -27.06 -8.49
CA SER A 159 -31.24 -26.58 -8.12
C SER A 159 -31.59 -25.33 -8.92
N GLU A 160 -32.86 -24.92 -8.95
CA GLU A 160 -33.26 -23.62 -9.51
C GLU A 160 -32.52 -22.47 -8.79
N GLN A 161 -32.44 -22.57 -7.46
CA GLN A 161 -31.72 -21.63 -6.62
C GLN A 161 -31.01 -22.39 -5.50
N LEU A 162 -29.68 -22.39 -5.51
CA LEU A 162 -28.86 -22.94 -4.44
C LEU A 162 -28.59 -21.87 -3.39
N SER A 163 -28.68 -22.29 -2.13
CA SER A 163 -28.35 -21.47 -0.97
C SER A 163 -27.20 -22.12 -0.20
N PHE A 164 -26.31 -21.29 0.36
CA PHE A 164 -25.08 -21.73 1.01
C PHE A 164 -24.95 -21.10 2.39
N THR A 165 -24.32 -21.79 3.35
CA THR A 165 -24.07 -21.26 4.70
C THR A 165 -22.92 -20.24 4.72
N GLY A 166 -22.13 -20.20 3.65
CA GLY A 166 -20.90 -19.38 3.55
C GLY A 166 -19.65 -20.11 4.01
N GLN A 167 -19.77 -21.32 4.57
CA GLN A 167 -18.63 -22.17 4.88
C GLN A 167 -18.16 -22.95 3.64
N THR A 168 -16.91 -23.36 3.67
CA THR A 168 -16.29 -24.16 2.61
C THR A 168 -15.48 -25.30 3.18
N GLN A 169 -15.53 -26.44 2.51
CA GLN A 169 -14.68 -27.60 2.79
C GLN A 169 -13.76 -27.85 1.61
N THR A 170 -12.51 -28.22 1.88
CA THR A 170 -11.57 -28.63 0.83
C THR A 170 -11.31 -30.11 0.95
N GLU A 171 -11.59 -30.85 -0.14
CA GLU A 171 -11.34 -32.29 -0.20
C GLU A 171 -10.78 -32.66 -1.58
N GLY A 172 -9.70 -33.45 -1.61
CA GLY A 172 -9.04 -33.83 -2.86
C GLY A 172 -8.51 -32.67 -3.70
N GLY A 173 -8.20 -31.52 -3.07
CA GLY A 173 -7.77 -30.30 -3.77
C GLY A 173 -8.91 -29.51 -4.43
N LEU A 174 -10.16 -29.89 -4.18
CA LEU A 174 -11.34 -29.19 -4.67
C LEU A 174 -12.08 -28.53 -3.50
N THR A 175 -12.51 -27.28 -3.70
CA THR A 175 -13.36 -26.57 -2.73
C THR A 175 -14.82 -26.89 -3.00
N TYR A 176 -15.51 -27.28 -1.93
CA TYR A 176 -16.96 -27.50 -1.85
C TYR A 176 -17.57 -26.44 -0.95
N TYR A 177 -18.75 -25.95 -1.32
CA TYR A 177 -19.47 -24.96 -0.53
C TYR A 177 -20.55 -25.66 0.28
N GLU A 178 -20.64 -25.34 1.57
CA GLU A 178 -21.67 -25.93 2.43
C GLU A 178 -23.04 -25.39 2.04
N LEU A 179 -23.94 -26.32 1.73
CA LEU A 179 -25.30 -26.05 1.32
C LEU A 179 -26.15 -25.72 2.54
N ALA A 180 -26.95 -24.67 2.46
CA ALA A 180 -27.90 -24.36 3.52
C ALA A 180 -28.92 -25.50 3.70
N PRO A 181 -29.35 -25.79 4.93
CA PRO A 181 -30.31 -26.86 5.18
C PRO A 181 -31.70 -26.52 4.64
N GLY A 182 -32.55 -27.53 4.45
CA GLY A 182 -33.97 -27.33 4.13
C GLY A 182 -34.28 -27.03 2.66
N GLN A 183 -33.29 -26.95 1.78
CA GLN A 183 -33.51 -26.69 0.35
C GLN A 183 -33.79 -27.96 -0.46
N THR A 184 -34.31 -27.78 -1.68
CA THR A 184 -34.56 -28.84 -2.65
C THR A 184 -33.48 -28.82 -3.71
N LEU A 185 -32.80 -29.94 -3.94
CA LEU A 185 -31.69 -30.05 -4.91
C LEU A 185 -31.45 -31.50 -5.35
N GLY A 186 -30.81 -31.64 -6.51
CA GLY A 186 -30.11 -32.86 -6.90
C GLY A 186 -28.63 -32.77 -6.52
N LEU A 187 -28.04 -33.85 -6.03
CA LEU A 187 -26.62 -33.94 -5.72
C LEU A 187 -25.99 -35.11 -6.47
N TYR A 188 -25.04 -34.82 -7.36
CA TYR A 188 -24.24 -35.81 -8.08
C TYR A 188 -22.93 -36.06 -7.34
N THR A 189 -22.76 -37.26 -6.80
CA THR A 189 -21.55 -37.69 -6.10
C THR A 189 -20.68 -38.54 -7.02
N SER A 190 -19.48 -38.92 -6.56
CA SER A 190 -18.62 -39.86 -7.29
C SER A 190 -19.23 -41.26 -7.41
N THR A 191 -20.13 -41.62 -6.50
CA THR A 191 -20.74 -42.95 -6.36
C THR A 191 -22.21 -42.98 -6.72
N GLY A 192 -22.79 -41.89 -7.24
CA GLY A 192 -24.21 -41.88 -7.54
C GLY A 192 -24.84 -40.50 -7.70
N TRP A 193 -26.16 -40.48 -7.62
CA TRP A 193 -26.94 -39.25 -7.60
C TRP A 193 -28.03 -39.35 -6.55
N GLN A 194 -28.33 -38.22 -5.91
CA GLN A 194 -29.26 -38.12 -4.81
C GLN A 194 -30.25 -36.99 -5.08
N PHE A 195 -31.47 -37.12 -4.58
CA PHE A 195 -32.45 -36.04 -4.63
C PHE A 195 -32.96 -35.71 -3.23
N TRP A 196 -32.82 -34.43 -2.90
CA TRP A 196 -33.12 -33.83 -1.62
C TRP A 196 -34.34 -32.94 -1.80
N ILE A 197 -35.37 -33.17 -0.99
CA ILE A 197 -36.60 -32.37 -1.01
C ILE A 197 -36.79 -31.79 0.39
N ASN A 198 -36.83 -30.46 0.48
CA ASN A 198 -36.99 -29.73 1.73
C ASN A 198 -35.96 -30.15 2.81
N GLY A 199 -34.70 -30.33 2.41
CA GLY A 199 -33.61 -30.73 3.31
C GLY A 199 -33.60 -32.21 3.72
N VAL A 200 -34.48 -33.04 3.18
CA VAL A 200 -34.54 -34.48 3.47
C VAL A 200 -34.19 -35.27 2.22
N ARG A 201 -33.29 -36.24 2.34
CA ARG A 201 -32.93 -37.17 1.26
C ARG A 201 -34.13 -38.08 0.97
N ARG A 202 -34.73 -37.95 -0.21
CA ARG A 202 -35.93 -38.73 -0.59
C ARG A 202 -35.61 -39.97 -1.42
N GLY A 203 -34.41 -40.00 -1.98
CA GLY A 203 -33.86 -41.19 -2.61
C GLY A 203 -32.52 -40.91 -3.25
N TRP A 204 -31.87 -42.01 -3.62
CA TRP A 204 -30.56 -41.99 -4.23
C TRP A 204 -30.34 -43.23 -5.06
N PHE A 205 -29.54 -43.09 -6.10
CA PHE A 205 -28.94 -44.22 -6.80
C PHE A 205 -27.52 -44.39 -6.31
N SER A 206 -27.12 -45.62 -5.97
CA SER A 206 -25.74 -45.95 -5.64
C SER A 206 -25.14 -46.82 -6.74
N SER A 207 -23.94 -46.46 -7.18
CA SER A 207 -23.15 -47.27 -8.12
C SER A 207 -22.53 -48.49 -7.44
N GLU A 208 -22.45 -48.52 -6.11
CA GLU A 208 -21.84 -49.63 -5.36
C GLU A 208 -22.71 -50.89 -5.43
N ASP A 209 -24.02 -50.73 -5.27
CA ASP A 209 -24.99 -51.82 -5.40
C ASP A 209 -25.79 -51.77 -6.72
N SER A 210 -25.61 -50.71 -7.52
CA SER A 210 -26.34 -50.46 -8.77
C SER A 210 -27.86 -50.39 -8.58
N MET A 211 -28.32 -49.95 -7.41
CA MET A 211 -29.74 -49.88 -7.05
C MET A 211 -30.23 -48.44 -6.83
N LEU A 212 -31.51 -48.24 -7.14
CA LEU A 212 -32.26 -47.05 -6.77
C LEU A 212 -32.95 -47.28 -5.42
N HIS A 213 -32.62 -46.45 -4.44
CA HIS A 213 -33.18 -46.46 -3.10
C HIS A 213 -34.23 -45.36 -2.94
N LEU A 214 -35.43 -45.75 -2.52
CA LEU A 214 -36.57 -44.87 -2.31
C LEU A 214 -37.29 -45.32 -1.04
N SER A 215 -37.61 -44.39 -0.13
CA SER A 215 -38.37 -44.75 1.07
C SER A 215 -39.83 -45.09 0.75
N ASN A 216 -40.45 -44.35 -0.18
CA ASN A 216 -41.83 -44.55 -0.63
C ASN A 216 -41.94 -44.19 -2.11
N ILE A 217 -42.85 -44.86 -2.83
CA ILE A 217 -43.19 -44.55 -4.21
C ILE A 217 -44.71 -44.49 -4.38
N VAL A 218 -45.18 -43.44 -5.04
CA VAL A 218 -46.55 -43.34 -5.55
C VAL A 218 -46.47 -43.46 -7.07
N VAL A 219 -47.24 -44.37 -7.64
CA VAL A 219 -47.24 -44.64 -9.08
C VAL A 219 -48.58 -44.21 -9.67
N GLU A 220 -48.56 -43.21 -10.55
CA GLU A 220 -49.78 -42.63 -11.12
C GLU A 220 -50.36 -43.42 -12.29
N ASN A 221 -49.50 -44.02 -13.11
CA ASN A 221 -49.90 -44.68 -14.35
C ASN A 221 -49.67 -46.20 -14.32
N ARG A 222 -48.41 -46.63 -14.21
CA ARG A 222 -48.05 -48.05 -14.37
C ARG A 222 -46.74 -48.38 -13.65
N LEU A 223 -46.72 -49.50 -12.93
CA LEU A 223 -45.49 -50.09 -12.38
C LEU A 223 -45.21 -51.40 -13.12
N GLN A 224 -44.12 -51.41 -13.90
CA GLN A 224 -43.73 -52.55 -14.74
C GLN A 224 -42.39 -53.12 -14.25
N PHE A 225 -42.30 -54.45 -14.15
CA PHE A 225 -41.06 -55.16 -13.84
C PHE A 225 -40.53 -55.87 -15.10
N GLY A 226 -39.37 -55.44 -15.59
CA GLY A 226 -38.82 -55.92 -16.86
C GLY A 226 -39.80 -55.67 -18.03
N SER A 227 -39.72 -56.49 -19.08
CA SER A 227 -40.60 -56.36 -20.25
C SER A 227 -41.94 -57.07 -20.10
N ALA A 228 -42.10 -57.94 -19.10
CA ALA A 228 -43.14 -58.96 -19.11
C ALA A 228 -44.05 -58.97 -17.89
N TRP A 229 -43.82 -58.13 -16.87
CA TRP A 229 -44.62 -58.10 -15.65
C TRP A 229 -45.15 -56.72 -15.35
N ASP A 230 -46.41 -56.64 -14.93
CA ASP A 230 -47.14 -55.41 -14.72
C ASP A 230 -47.96 -55.47 -13.43
N VAL A 231 -47.98 -54.39 -12.65
CA VAL A 231 -48.86 -54.25 -11.49
C VAL A 231 -50.19 -53.69 -11.96
N THR A 232 -51.28 -54.41 -11.70
CA THR A 232 -52.64 -53.99 -12.00
C THR A 232 -53.46 -53.81 -10.72
N ASN A 233 -54.39 -52.86 -10.76
CA ASN A 233 -55.36 -52.60 -9.70
C ASN A 233 -56.82 -52.83 -10.15
N THR A 234 -57.05 -53.31 -11.37
CA THR A 234 -58.37 -53.33 -12.03
C THR A 234 -59.42 -54.17 -11.27
N ASN A 235 -59.00 -55.15 -10.45
CA ASN A 235 -59.88 -55.96 -9.58
C ASN A 235 -59.23 -56.22 -8.21
N GLY A 236 -58.50 -55.23 -7.67
CA GLY A 236 -57.60 -55.40 -6.51
C GLY A 236 -56.13 -55.48 -6.92
N PHE A 237 -55.22 -55.58 -5.95
CA PHE A 237 -53.78 -55.65 -6.21
C PHE A 237 -53.42 -56.99 -6.89
N GLY A 238 -52.83 -56.92 -8.08
CA GLY A 238 -52.38 -58.10 -8.82
C GLY A 238 -51.11 -57.86 -9.61
N LEU A 239 -50.32 -58.91 -9.76
CA LEU A 239 -49.18 -58.96 -10.68
C LEU A 239 -49.61 -59.77 -11.91
N ARG A 240 -49.56 -59.13 -13.09
CA ARG A 240 -49.97 -59.73 -14.37
C ARG A 240 -48.76 -59.91 -15.27
N TYR A 241 -48.58 -61.12 -15.79
CA TYR A 241 -47.66 -61.38 -16.89
C TYR A 241 -48.28 -60.87 -18.20
N ILE A 242 -47.54 -60.04 -18.93
CA ILE A 242 -47.90 -59.45 -20.22
C ILE A 242 -46.94 -59.89 -21.35
N GLY A 243 -45.97 -60.75 -21.05
CA GLY A 243 -45.14 -61.37 -22.07
C GLY A 243 -45.98 -62.34 -22.92
N GLY A 244 -45.70 -62.37 -24.21
CA GLY A 244 -46.24 -63.40 -25.11
C GLY A 244 -45.64 -64.78 -24.83
#